data_AF-A0A1H4ZA54-F1
#
_entry.id   AF-A0A1H4ZA54-F1
#
_cell.length_a   1.000
_cell.length_b   1.000
_cell.length_c   1.000
_cell.angle_alpha   90.00
_cell.angle_beta   90.00
_cell.angle_gamma   90.00
#
_symmetry.space_group_name_H-M   'P 1'
#
loop_
_entity.id
_entity.type
_entity.pdbx_description
1 polymer ?
#
loop_
_entity_poly.entity_id
_entity_poly.type
_entity_poly.pdbx_seq_one_letter_code
_entity_poly.pdbx_strand_id
1 'polypeptide(L)'
;MLYVVTGPPAAGKSSWIQAHATARDIVIDLDLITRALSGPGAPAWNQDPAQLRVAHRARYAAMDEAYQLCHEVDVYLIHTMPNGRALARYKRLNARIVAVDPGREIVMQRIAAMRSPEMERVATRWYNARHRLPQPAMPQASRAW
;
A
#
# COMPACT_ATOMS: atom_id res chain seq x y z
N MET A 1 -3.88 4.61 -15.81
CA MET A 1 -4.73 5.07 -14.68
C MET A 1 -3.93 4.98 -13.37
N LEU A 2 -4.19 5.83 -12.37
CA LEU A 2 -3.56 5.72 -11.05
C LEU A 2 -4.43 4.93 -10.05
N TYR A 3 -3.91 3.84 -9.51
CA TYR A 3 -4.48 3.06 -8.42
C TYR A 3 -3.72 3.30 -7.12
N VAL A 4 -4.36 3.91 -6.13
CA VAL A 4 -3.78 4.10 -4.80
C VAL A 4 -4.27 3.00 -3.89
N VAL A 5 -3.40 2.04 -3.63
CA VAL A 5 -3.68 0.86 -2.81
C VAL A 5 -3.37 1.18 -1.34
N THR A 6 -4.44 1.27 -0.56
CA THR A 6 -4.44 1.57 0.88
C THR A 6 -4.82 0.31 1.67
N GLY A 7 -4.59 0.32 2.97
CA GLY A 7 -4.90 -0.80 3.85
C GLY A 7 -3.87 -0.95 4.96
N PRO A 8 -4.18 -1.65 6.06
CA PRO A 8 -3.26 -1.84 7.15
C PRO A 8 -2.03 -2.66 6.68
N PRO A 9 -0.91 -2.66 7.43
CA PRO A 9 0.18 -3.61 7.18
C PRO A 9 -0.35 -5.05 7.25
N ALA A 10 0.31 -6.00 6.58
CA ALA A 10 -0.12 -7.40 6.48
C ALA A 10 -1.49 -7.69 5.80
N ALA A 11 -2.18 -6.67 5.28
CA ALA A 11 -3.48 -6.86 4.62
C ALA A 11 -3.44 -7.67 3.31
N GLY A 12 -2.27 -7.81 2.69
CA GLY A 12 -2.11 -8.46 1.38
C GLY A 12 -2.13 -7.50 0.18
N LYS A 13 -1.75 -6.22 0.39
CA LYS A 13 -1.69 -5.19 -0.68
C LYS A 13 -0.82 -5.62 -1.87
N SER A 14 0.38 -6.13 -1.61
CA SER A 14 1.29 -6.58 -2.67
C SER A 14 0.72 -7.78 -3.43
N SER A 15 0.06 -8.72 -2.75
CA SER A 15 -0.65 -9.85 -3.40
C SER A 15 -1.83 -9.38 -4.25
N TRP A 16 -2.58 -8.37 -3.78
CA TRP A 16 -3.63 -7.76 -4.58
C TRP A 16 -3.05 -7.13 -5.85
N ILE A 17 -1.96 -6.36 -5.76
CA ILE A 17 -1.29 -5.79 -6.94
C ILE A 17 -0.82 -6.88 -7.89
N GLN A 18 -0.17 -7.93 -7.40
CA GLN A 18 0.28 -9.05 -8.24
C GLN A 18 -0.86 -9.71 -9.04
N ALA A 19 -2.09 -9.70 -8.52
CA ALA A 19 -3.24 -10.26 -9.20
C ALA A 19 -3.89 -9.29 -10.23
N HIS A 20 -3.53 -8.01 -10.23
CA HIS A 20 -4.18 -6.98 -11.06
C HIS A 20 -3.23 -6.27 -12.03
N ALA A 21 -1.96 -6.10 -11.65
CA ALA A 21 -0.94 -5.45 -12.46
C ALA A 21 -0.36 -6.43 -13.50
N THR A 22 0.00 -5.88 -14.65
CA THR A 22 0.70 -6.57 -15.73
C THR A 22 2.18 -6.21 -15.75
N ALA A 23 2.98 -6.91 -16.56
CA ALA A 23 4.41 -6.61 -16.73
C ALA A 23 4.70 -5.22 -17.36
N ARG A 24 3.69 -4.54 -17.90
CA ARG A 24 3.81 -3.19 -18.47
C ARG A 24 3.53 -2.08 -17.46
N ASP A 25 2.93 -2.41 -16.32
CA ASP A 25 2.46 -1.43 -15.36
C ASP A 25 3.55 -1.03 -14.38
N ILE A 26 3.41 0.16 -13.80
CA ILE A 26 4.35 0.70 -12.82
C ILE A 26 3.86 0.35 -11.42
N VAL A 27 4.69 -0.35 -10.63
CA VAL A 27 4.40 -0.63 -9.21
C VAL A 27 5.34 0.17 -8.32
N ILE A 28 4.76 1.03 -7.49
CA ILE A 28 5.47 1.83 -6.49
C ILE A 28 5.16 1.27 -5.10
N ASP A 29 6.04 0.38 -4.63
CA ASP A 29 6.01 -0.24 -3.31
C ASP A 29 7.32 0.06 -2.57
N LEU A 30 7.23 0.64 -1.36
CA LEU A 30 8.42 0.97 -0.57
C LEU A 30 9.22 -0.27 -0.22
N ASP A 31 8.57 -1.40 0.04
CA ASP A 31 9.25 -2.63 0.43
C ASP A 31 10.03 -3.22 -0.75
N LEU A 32 9.47 -3.15 -1.96
CA LEU A 32 10.16 -3.56 -3.20
C LEU A 32 11.33 -2.63 -3.54
N ILE A 33 11.12 -1.31 -3.43
CA ILE A 33 12.18 -0.32 -3.67
C ILE A 33 13.32 -0.51 -2.67
N THR A 34 13.01 -0.69 -1.38
CA THR A 34 14.01 -0.91 -0.34
C THR A 34 14.81 -2.17 -0.63
N ARG A 35 14.14 -3.28 -0.97
CA ARG A 35 14.80 -4.54 -1.33
C ARG A 35 15.72 -4.39 -2.54
N ALA A 36 15.30 -3.66 -3.57
CA ALA A 36 16.11 -3.44 -4.76
C ALA A 36 17.37 -2.59 -4.49
N LEU A 37 17.32 -1.74 -3.46
CA LEU A 37 18.44 -0.89 -3.04
C LEU A 37 19.31 -1.54 -1.95
N SER A 38 18.87 -2.65 -1.36
CA SER A 38 19.61 -3.38 -0.35
C SER A 38 20.83 -4.09 -0.92
N GLY A 39 21.93 -4.13 -0.16
CA GLY A 39 23.12 -4.90 -0.53
C GLY A 39 22.88 -6.42 -0.51
N PRO A 40 23.76 -7.21 -1.17
CA PRO A 40 23.68 -8.67 -1.17
C PRO A 40 23.61 -9.25 0.25
N GLY A 41 22.76 -10.26 0.44
CA GLY A 41 22.58 -10.93 1.74
C GLY A 41 21.69 -10.17 2.74
N ALA A 42 21.17 -8.99 2.39
CA ALA A 42 20.19 -8.31 3.23
C ALA A 42 18.91 -9.15 3.39
N PRO A 43 18.31 -9.18 4.59
CA PRO A 43 17.08 -9.94 4.82
C PRO A 43 15.92 -9.35 4.00
N ALA A 44 14.97 -10.19 3.60
CA ALA A 44 13.81 -9.76 2.82
C ALA A 44 12.90 -8.74 3.56
N TRP A 45 13.03 -8.67 4.89
CA TRP A 45 12.37 -7.74 5.81
C TRP A 45 13.31 -6.63 6.31
N ASN A 46 14.34 -6.27 5.53
CA ASN A 46 15.34 -5.30 5.98
C ASN A 46 14.72 -3.95 6.33
N GLN A 47 15.04 -3.47 7.53
CA GLN A 47 14.60 -2.20 8.11
C GLN A 47 15.79 -1.25 8.34
N ASP A 48 16.92 -1.47 7.63
CA ASP A 48 18.09 -0.63 7.77
C ASP A 48 17.72 0.86 7.52
N PRO A 49 17.96 1.76 8.50
CA PRO A 49 17.53 3.15 8.39
C PRO A 49 18.18 3.91 7.23
N ALA A 50 19.43 3.59 6.88
CA ALA A 50 20.12 4.26 5.78
C ALA A 50 19.51 3.85 4.43
N GLN A 51 19.22 2.56 4.24
CA GLN A 51 18.56 2.04 3.05
C GLN A 51 17.13 2.57 2.92
N LEU A 52 16.35 2.57 4.01
CA LEU A 52 15.01 3.15 4.04
C LEU A 52 15.01 4.63 3.67
N ARG A 53 16.00 5.39 4.16
CA ARG A 53 16.14 6.82 3.82
C ARG A 53 16.31 7.02 2.31
N VAL A 54 17.15 6.21 1.66
CA VAL A 54 17.32 6.27 0.20
C VAL A 54 16.05 5.81 -0.52
N ALA A 55 15.45 4.71 -0.08
CA ALA A 55 14.22 4.16 -0.66
C ALA A 55 13.05 5.16 -0.61
N HIS A 56 12.92 5.91 0.48
CA HIS A 56 11.93 6.98 0.58
C HIS A 56 12.14 8.08 -0.47
N ARG A 57 13.38 8.49 -0.72
CA ARG A 57 13.69 9.50 -1.74
C ARG A 57 13.43 8.97 -3.15
N ALA A 58 13.88 7.75 -3.44
CA ALA A 58 13.61 7.07 -4.70
C ALA A 58 12.10 6.93 -4.95
N ARG A 59 11.33 6.56 -3.93
CA ARG A 59 9.87 6.44 -4.02
C ARG A 59 9.20 7.77 -4.37
N TYR A 60 9.60 8.88 -3.77
CA TYR A 60 9.02 10.19 -4.12
C TYR A 60 9.33 10.59 -5.56
N ALA A 61 10.57 10.40 -6.01
CA ALA A 61 10.94 10.68 -7.39
C ALA A 61 10.15 9.79 -8.38
N ALA A 62 10.04 8.48 -8.10
CA ALA A 62 9.25 7.55 -8.91
C ALA A 62 7.77 7.93 -8.94
N MET A 63 7.20 8.41 -7.83
CA MET A 63 5.83 8.90 -7.79
C MET A 63 5.63 10.10 -8.72
N ASP A 64 6.51 11.10 -8.65
CA ASP A 64 6.38 12.32 -9.45
C ASP A 64 6.43 12.04 -10.96
N GLU A 65 7.31 11.13 -11.40
CA GLU A 65 7.39 10.69 -12.79
C GLU A 65 6.16 9.86 -13.20
N ALA A 66 5.80 8.84 -12.41
CA ALA A 66 4.69 7.95 -12.74
C ALA A 66 3.35 8.68 -12.87
N TYR A 67 3.15 9.80 -12.15
CA TYR A 67 1.94 10.61 -12.32
C TYR A 67 1.80 11.20 -13.72
N GLN A 68 2.90 11.50 -14.41
CA GLN A 68 2.85 11.97 -15.79
C GLN A 68 2.46 10.84 -16.74
N LEU A 69 2.89 9.62 -16.44
CA LEU A 69 2.69 8.42 -17.28
C LEU A 69 1.34 7.72 -17.09
N CYS A 70 0.46 8.24 -16.21
CA CYS A 70 -0.83 7.62 -15.91
C CYS A 70 -1.79 7.53 -17.11
N HIS A 71 -1.49 8.23 -18.20
CA HIS A 71 -2.23 8.18 -19.46
C HIS A 71 -1.73 7.08 -20.42
N GLU A 72 -0.52 6.56 -20.21
CA GLU A 72 0.11 5.54 -21.05
C GLU A 72 0.00 4.14 -20.44
N VAL A 73 0.20 4.06 -19.12
CA VAL A 73 0.21 2.79 -18.36
C VAL A 73 -0.56 2.91 -17.06
N ASP A 74 -0.91 1.76 -16.48
CA ASP A 74 -1.46 1.74 -15.13
C ASP A 74 -0.35 1.86 -14.08
N VAL A 75 -0.64 2.64 -13.05
CA VAL A 75 0.30 2.93 -11.95
C VAL A 75 -0.33 2.47 -10.65
N TYR A 76 0.32 1.55 -9.97
CA TYR A 76 -0.09 1.01 -8.68
C TYR A 76 0.80 1.57 -7.58
N LEU A 77 0.24 2.41 -6.72
CA LEU A 77 0.93 3.01 -5.59
C LEU A 77 0.42 2.42 -4.27
N ILE A 78 1.29 1.73 -3.54
CA ILE A 78 0.98 1.40 -2.14
C ILE A 78 1.14 2.67 -1.30
N HIS A 79 0.06 3.12 -0.67
CA HIS A 79 0.10 4.15 0.35
C HIS A 79 -0.83 3.78 1.50
N THR A 80 -0.27 3.12 2.53
CA THR A 80 -1.01 2.59 3.69
C THR A 80 -1.95 3.62 4.33
N MET A 81 -1.45 4.84 4.58
CA MET A 81 -2.20 5.93 5.21
C MET A 81 -1.87 7.28 4.56
N PRO A 82 -2.56 7.66 3.46
CA PRO A 82 -2.39 8.97 2.87
C PRO A 82 -2.94 10.06 3.79
N ASN A 83 -2.19 11.14 3.93
CA ASN A 83 -2.68 12.35 4.60
C ASN A 83 -3.59 13.17 3.67
N GLY A 84 -4.24 14.21 4.20
CA GLY A 84 -5.17 15.04 3.42
C GLY A 84 -4.55 15.66 2.16
N ARG A 85 -3.28 16.06 2.21
CA ARG A 85 -2.57 16.61 1.04
C ARG A 85 -2.40 15.56 -0.06
N ALA A 86 -2.00 14.33 0.31
CA ALA A 86 -1.87 13.23 -0.63
C ALA A 86 -3.24 12.88 -1.25
N LEU A 87 -4.29 12.76 -0.42
CA LEU A 87 -5.66 12.52 -0.90
C LEU A 87 -6.15 13.59 -1.88
N ALA A 88 -5.89 14.88 -1.59
CA ALA A 88 -6.24 15.97 -2.49
C ALA A 88 -5.47 15.91 -3.82
N ARG A 89 -4.21 15.48 -3.81
CA ARG A 89 -3.45 15.21 -5.04
C ARG A 89 -4.06 14.05 -5.83
N TYR A 90 -4.37 12.94 -5.17
CA TYR A 90 -4.99 11.77 -5.81
C TYR A 90 -6.34 12.07 -6.42
N LYS A 91 -7.16 12.87 -5.74
CA LYS A 91 -8.43 13.36 -6.30
C LYS A 91 -8.23 14.15 -7.59
N ARG A 92 -7.25 15.06 -7.63
CA ARG A 92 -6.93 15.85 -8.85
C ARG A 92 -6.42 14.98 -10.00
N LEU A 93 -5.75 13.88 -9.68
CA LEU A 93 -5.28 12.89 -10.66
C LEU A 93 -6.35 11.86 -11.05
N ASN A 94 -7.61 12.04 -10.60
CA ASN A 94 -8.70 11.07 -10.79
C ASN A 94 -8.34 9.65 -10.37
N ALA A 95 -7.52 9.51 -9.32
CA ALA A 95 -7.01 8.22 -8.89
C ALA A 95 -8.11 7.34 -8.31
N ARG A 96 -8.02 6.03 -8.57
CA ARG A 96 -8.86 5.03 -7.92
C ARG A 96 -8.23 4.61 -6.60
N ILE A 97 -8.91 4.92 -5.49
CA ILE A 97 -8.48 4.44 -4.16
C ILE A 97 -9.02 3.02 -3.95
N VAL A 98 -8.11 2.08 -3.73
CA VAL A 98 -8.42 0.68 -3.43
C VAL A 98 -8.06 0.42 -1.98
N ALA A 99 -9.02 -0.01 -1.16
CA ALA A 99 -8.77 -0.41 0.22
C ALA A 99 -8.70 -1.94 0.30
N VAL A 100 -7.50 -2.46 0.55
CA VAL A 100 -7.30 -3.89 0.81
C VAL A 100 -7.33 -4.10 2.31
N ASP A 101 -8.38 -4.77 2.79
CA ASP A 101 -8.59 -5.04 4.21
C ASP A 101 -9.31 -6.38 4.39
N PRO A 102 -8.61 -7.45 4.84
CA PRO A 102 -9.25 -8.72 5.16
C PRO A 102 -9.94 -8.72 6.54
N GLY A 103 -9.87 -7.62 7.29
CA GLY A 103 -10.43 -7.50 8.63
C GLY A 103 -9.38 -7.51 9.75
N ARG A 104 -9.73 -6.87 10.87
CA ARG A 104 -8.83 -6.61 11.99
C ARG A 104 -8.21 -7.87 12.57
N GLU A 105 -9.02 -8.88 12.83
CA GLU A 105 -8.57 -10.13 13.45
C GLU A 105 -7.49 -10.80 12.59
N ILE A 106 -7.76 -10.99 11.30
CA ILE A 106 -6.82 -11.60 10.35
C ILE A 106 -5.52 -10.79 10.27
N VAL A 107 -5.61 -9.46 10.19
CA VAL A 107 -4.43 -8.59 10.11
C VAL A 107 -3.60 -8.65 11.39
N MET A 108 -4.22 -8.56 12.56
CA MET A 108 -3.50 -8.63 13.83
C MET A 108 -2.87 -10.01 14.04
N GLN A 109 -3.54 -11.10 13.65
CA GLN A 109 -2.98 -12.45 13.68
C GLN A 109 -1.72 -12.56 12.80
N ARG A 110 -1.77 -12.03 11.56
CA ARG A 110 -0.61 -12.00 10.66
C ARG A 110 0.55 -11.18 11.21
N ILE A 111 0.26 -10.04 11.84
CA ILE A 111 1.27 -9.17 12.47
C ILE A 111 1.93 -9.86 13.65
N ALA A 112 1.15 -10.52 14.51
CA ALA A 112 1.67 -11.26 15.65
C ALA A 112 2.66 -12.36 15.20
N ALA A 113 2.36 -13.06 14.10
CA ALA A 113 3.27 -14.06 13.51
C ALA A 113 4.60 -13.47 13.02
N MET A 114 4.58 -12.23 12.51
CA MET A 114 5.79 -11.51 12.09
C MET A 114 6.59 -10.90 13.26
N ARG A 115 6.02 -10.88 14.48
CA ARG A 115 6.65 -10.34 15.69
C ARG A 115 7.16 -8.90 15.52
N SER A 116 6.39 -8.05 14.84
CA SER A 116 6.74 -6.65 14.57
C SER A 116 5.84 -5.67 15.35
N PRO A 117 6.32 -5.09 16.47
CA PRO A 117 5.56 -4.10 17.24
C PRO A 117 5.24 -2.83 16.44
N GLU A 118 6.11 -2.46 15.49
CA GLU A 118 5.89 -1.30 14.63
C GLU A 118 4.68 -1.51 13.70
N MET A 119 4.60 -2.68 13.05
CA MET A 119 3.46 -3.00 12.19
C MET A 119 2.16 -3.02 13.00
N GLU A 120 2.19 -3.54 14.22
CA GLU A 120 1.03 -3.55 15.13
C GLU A 120 0.52 -2.14 15.44
N ARG A 121 1.43 -1.22 15.75
CA ARG A 121 1.11 0.19 15.98
C ARG A 121 0.48 0.84 14.75
N VAL A 122 1.02 0.57 13.56
CA VAL A 122 0.48 1.10 12.29
C VAL A 122 -0.90 0.52 11.97
N ALA A 123 -1.11 -0.79 12.18
CA ALA A 123 -2.42 -1.43 11.99
C ALA A 123 -3.46 -0.88 12.96
N THR A 124 -3.12 -0.79 14.24
CA THR A 124 -4.01 -0.20 15.26
C THR A 124 -4.42 1.22 14.87
N ARG A 125 -3.47 2.05 14.46
CA ARG A 125 -3.74 3.41 13.97
C ARG A 125 -4.66 3.41 12.74
N TRP A 126 -4.46 2.48 11.80
CA TRP A 126 -5.30 2.35 10.61
C TRP A 126 -6.76 2.03 10.95
N TYR A 127 -7.01 1.04 11.80
CA TYR A 127 -8.36 0.67 12.22
C TYR A 127 -9.04 1.79 13.00
N ASN A 128 -8.32 2.45 13.91
CA ASN A 128 -8.86 3.57 14.69
C ASN A 128 -9.26 4.76 13.81
N ALA A 129 -8.49 5.04 12.75
CA ALA A 129 -8.83 6.09 11.80
C ALA A 129 -10.07 5.72 10.94
N ARG A 130 -10.22 4.44 10.57
CA ARG A 130 -11.34 3.96 9.74
C ARG A 130 -12.68 3.99 10.46
N HIS A 131 -12.71 3.73 11.77
CA HIS A 131 -13.94 3.85 12.58
C HIS A 131 -14.54 5.27 12.59
N ARG A 132 -13.78 6.29 12.16
CA ARG A 132 -14.24 7.68 12.06
C ARG A 132 -14.80 8.05 10.68
N LEU A 133 -14.74 7.14 9.71
CA LEU A 133 -15.31 7.33 8.37
C LEU A 133 -16.59 6.50 8.26
N PRO A 134 -17.67 7.01 7.63
CA PRO A 134 -18.84 6.20 7.33
C PRO A 134 -18.41 4.97 6.53
N GLN A 135 -18.70 3.77 7.01
CA GLN A 135 -18.43 2.56 6.25
C GLN A 135 -19.36 2.53 5.02
N PRO A 136 -18.83 2.44 3.79
CA PRO A 136 -19.67 2.02 2.69
C PRO A 136 -20.14 0.58 2.99
N ALA A 137 -21.46 0.37 2.98
CA ALA A 137 -22.05 -0.95 3.16
C ALA A 137 -21.42 -1.91 2.14
N MET A 138 -20.84 -3.00 2.65
CA MET A 138 -20.33 -4.05 1.77
C MET A 138 -21.48 -4.58 0.90
N PRO A 139 -21.27 -4.79 -0.41
CA PRO A 139 -22.20 -5.59 -1.20
C PRO A 139 -22.27 -6.96 -0.55
N GLN A 140 -23.43 -7.27 0.01
CA GLN A 140 -23.74 -8.58 0.55
C GLN A 140 -23.58 -9.58 -0.59
N ALA A 141 -22.66 -10.55 -0.44
CA ALA A 141 -22.52 -11.62 -1.40
C ALA A 141 -23.89 -12.29 -1.57
N SER A 142 -24.50 -12.16 -2.75
CA SER A 142 -25.72 -12.86 -3.08
C SER A 142 -25.43 -14.34 -3.02
N ARG A 143 -25.95 -15.02 -1.99
CA ARG A 143 -25.99 -16.49 -1.97
C ARG A 143 -26.82 -16.92 -3.18
N ALA A 144 -26.19 -17.61 -4.11
CA ALA A 144 -26.91 -18.40 -5.10
C ALA A 144 -27.61 -19.55 -4.34
N TRP A 145 -28.93 -19.61 -4.49
CA TRP A 145 -29.76 -20.77 -4.17
C TRP A 145 -30.32 -21.29 -5.48
#